data_AF-A0A8X7MPG1-F1
#
_entry.id   AF-A0A8X7MPG1-F1
#
_cell.length_a   1.000
_cell.length_b   1.000
_cell.length_c   1.000
_cell.angle_alpha   90.00
_cell.angle_beta   90.00
_cell.angle_gamma   90.00
#
_symmetry.space_group_name_H-M   'P 1'
#
loop_
_entity.id
_entity.type
_entity.pdbx_description
1 polymer ?
#
loop_
_entity_poly.entity_id
_entity_poly.type
_entity_poly.pdbx_seq_one_letter_code
_entity_poly.pdbx_strand_id
1 'polypeptide(L)'
;MRGFLTINSQPAVDGAPSDDKVHGWGPSNGYVYQKAYLECFVAPERLDEVIAHFDRNPQITYHAVNAQGDMRTNTQSDAPNAVTWGCFPHSEILQPTIVESISFLAWKDEAYELGRKWATVYEPSSPSRNLLQGLFDSWFLINVVHNDFKQPDAIFKVFESLGAETNGTNGHA
;
A
#
# COMPACT_ATOMS: atom_id res chain seq x y z
N MET A 1 -2.03 -2.86 18.64
CA MET A 1 -2.10 -2.91 17.16
C MET A 1 -1.72 -1.53 16.63
N ARG A 2 -0.82 -1.44 15.65
CA ARG A 2 -0.27 -0.16 15.17
C ARG A 2 -1.19 0.61 14.20
N GLY A 3 -2.50 0.36 14.20
CA GLY A 3 -3.49 1.16 13.46
C GLY A 3 -3.40 1.15 11.93
N PHE A 4 -2.85 0.10 11.32
CA PHE A 4 -2.81 -0.11 9.86
C PHE A 4 -3.56 -1.40 9.52
N LEU A 5 -4.56 -1.33 8.64
CA LEU A 5 -5.33 -2.50 8.20
C LEU A 5 -4.96 -2.85 6.77
N THR A 6 -3.95 -3.69 6.62
CA THR A 6 -3.41 -4.10 5.31
C THR A 6 -4.37 -4.99 4.55
N ILE A 7 -4.57 -4.70 3.28
CA ILE A 7 -5.44 -5.47 2.37
C ILE A 7 -4.67 -6.06 1.17
N ASN A 8 -3.49 -5.51 0.85
CA ASN A 8 -2.64 -6.02 -0.22
C ASN A 8 -1.16 -5.72 0.07
N SER A 9 -0.26 -6.58 -0.43
CA SER A 9 1.19 -6.43 -0.25
C SER A 9 1.97 -7.28 -1.26
N GLN A 10 3.15 -6.81 -1.66
CA GLN A 10 4.19 -7.65 -2.28
C GLN A 10 5.58 -7.26 -1.74
N PRO A 11 6.49 -8.24 -1.58
CA PRO A 11 7.86 -7.96 -1.14
C PRO A 11 8.68 -7.34 -2.28
N ALA A 12 9.85 -6.78 -1.94
CA ALA A 12 10.84 -6.46 -2.97
C ALA A 12 11.55 -7.74 -3.42
N VAL A 13 11.84 -7.81 -4.72
CA VAL A 13 12.61 -8.91 -5.34
C VAL A 13 13.65 -8.30 -6.26
N ASP A 14 14.92 -8.64 -6.04
CA ASP A 14 16.05 -8.19 -6.85
C ASP A 14 16.63 -9.37 -7.64
N GLY A 15 16.02 -9.67 -8.78
CA GLY A 15 16.56 -10.64 -9.74
C GLY A 15 16.43 -12.09 -9.32
N ALA A 16 15.24 -12.51 -8.87
CA ALA A 16 14.97 -13.94 -8.68
C ALA A 16 14.93 -14.66 -10.05
N PRO A 17 15.39 -15.91 -10.14
CA PRO A 17 15.23 -16.71 -11.36
C PRO A 17 13.76 -16.78 -11.80
N SER A 18 13.50 -16.75 -13.11
CA SER A 18 12.14 -16.86 -13.66
C SER A 18 11.41 -18.15 -13.26
N ASP A 19 12.14 -19.19 -12.86
CA ASP A 19 11.62 -20.47 -12.38
C ASP A 19 11.67 -20.62 -10.85
N ASP A 20 11.90 -19.52 -10.13
CA ASP A 20 11.80 -19.49 -8.67
C ASP A 20 10.41 -19.96 -8.20
N LYS A 21 10.36 -20.77 -7.14
CA LYS A 21 9.12 -21.42 -6.68
C LYS A 21 8.10 -20.46 -6.05
N VAL A 22 8.54 -19.27 -5.63
CA VAL A 22 7.73 -18.30 -4.91
C VAL A 22 7.43 -17.10 -5.79
N HIS A 23 8.46 -16.57 -6.46
CA HIS A 23 8.38 -15.33 -7.22
C HIS A 23 8.46 -15.52 -8.74
N GLY A 24 8.84 -16.70 -9.22
CA GLY A 24 9.10 -16.97 -10.63
C GLY A 24 7.85 -16.90 -11.50
N TRP A 25 8.00 -16.27 -12.67
CA TRP A 25 7.00 -16.24 -13.74
C TRP A 25 7.67 -15.95 -15.10
N GLY A 26 6.94 -16.17 -16.19
CA GLY A 26 7.38 -15.88 -17.54
C GLY A 26 8.28 -16.96 -18.17
N PRO A 27 8.95 -16.65 -19.31
CA PRO A 27 9.86 -17.57 -19.98
C PRO A 27 11.03 -18.03 -19.10
N SER A 28 11.53 -19.24 -19.33
CA SER A 28 12.67 -19.80 -18.59
C SER A 28 13.98 -19.05 -18.86
N ASN A 29 14.93 -19.20 -17.93
CA ASN A 29 16.26 -18.59 -17.97
C ASN A 29 16.26 -17.05 -17.93
N GLY A 30 15.21 -16.44 -17.40
CA GLY A 30 15.14 -15.00 -17.14
C GLY A 30 15.26 -14.65 -15.66
N TYR A 31 15.06 -13.37 -15.37
CA TYR A 31 15.05 -12.82 -14.02
C TYR A 31 13.82 -11.93 -13.80
N VAL A 32 13.23 -12.03 -12.62
CA VAL A 32 12.05 -11.25 -12.21
C VAL A 32 12.39 -10.34 -11.04
N TYR A 33 11.67 -9.23 -10.98
CA TYR A 33 11.93 -8.13 -10.05
C TYR A 33 10.61 -7.57 -9.53
N GLN A 34 10.62 -7.10 -8.30
CA GLN A 34 9.48 -6.51 -7.63
C GLN A 34 9.93 -5.33 -6.77
N LYS A 35 9.19 -4.22 -6.81
CA LYS A 35 9.26 -3.18 -5.77
C LYS A 35 8.40 -3.60 -4.59
N ALA A 36 8.82 -3.24 -3.38
CA ALA A 36 7.97 -3.44 -2.21
C ALA A 36 6.72 -2.55 -2.31
N TYR A 37 5.56 -3.13 -2.00
CA TYR A 37 4.26 -2.46 -2.05
C TYR A 37 3.43 -2.84 -0.83
N LEU A 38 2.70 -1.88 -0.28
CA LEU A 38 1.68 -2.10 0.73
C LEU A 38 0.44 -1.28 0.43
N GLU A 39 -0.71 -1.86 0.74
CA GLU A 39 -2.00 -1.19 0.68
C GLU A 39 -2.77 -1.44 1.97
N CYS A 40 -3.25 -0.37 2.59
CA CYS A 40 -3.91 -0.46 3.89
C CYS A 40 -4.89 0.69 4.13
N PHE A 41 -5.83 0.46 5.05
CA PHE A 41 -6.61 1.53 5.64
C PHE A 41 -5.90 2.13 6.85
N VAL A 42 -5.96 3.46 6.97
CA VAL A 42 -5.37 4.26 8.04
C VAL A 42 -6.37 5.27 8.59
N ALA A 43 -6.39 5.43 9.91
CA ALA A 43 -7.25 6.39 10.59
C ALA A 43 -6.86 7.85 10.24
N PRO A 44 -7.82 8.76 10.07
CA PRO A 44 -7.57 10.15 9.65
C PRO A 44 -6.59 10.88 10.56
N GLU A 45 -6.64 10.62 11.87
CA GLU A 45 -5.82 11.29 12.89
C GLU A 45 -4.33 10.98 12.74
N ARG A 46 -3.99 9.93 11.98
CA ARG A 46 -2.61 9.48 11.75
C ARG A 46 -2.10 9.79 10.35
N LEU A 47 -2.96 10.25 9.45
CA LEU A 47 -2.62 10.42 8.04
C LEU A 47 -1.47 11.42 7.85
N ASP A 48 -1.55 12.57 8.53
CA ASP A 48 -0.54 13.63 8.40
C ASP A 48 0.84 13.16 8.90
N GLU A 49 0.87 12.40 10.00
CA GLU A 49 2.09 11.81 10.55
C GLU A 49 2.72 10.78 9.59
N VAL A 50 1.88 9.93 8.99
CA VAL A 50 2.28 8.92 8.00
C VAL A 50 2.87 9.59 6.76
N ILE A 51 2.18 10.59 6.21
CA ILE A 51 2.63 11.35 5.03
C ILE A 51 3.95 12.05 5.33
N ALA A 52 4.07 12.71 6.49
CA ALA A 52 5.30 13.39 6.88
C ALA A 52 6.51 12.43 6.97
N HIS A 53 6.29 11.15 7.29
CA HIS A 53 7.34 10.15 7.25
C HIS A 53 7.65 9.66 5.82
N PHE A 54 6.63 9.47 4.98
CA PHE A 54 6.82 9.13 3.58
C PHE A 54 7.63 10.21 2.84
N ASP A 55 7.31 11.48 3.07
CA ASP A 55 7.97 12.61 2.42
C ASP A 55 9.45 12.78 2.81
N ARG A 56 9.90 12.17 3.92
CA ARG A 56 11.33 12.14 4.30
C ARG A 56 12.14 11.17 3.44
N ASN A 57 11.50 10.22 2.76
CA ASN A 57 12.18 9.25 1.92
C ASN A 57 11.83 9.48 0.43
N PRO A 58 12.77 9.99 -0.38
CA PRO A 58 12.52 10.26 -1.81
C PRO A 58 12.29 8.98 -2.64
N GLN A 59 12.55 7.79 -2.10
CA GLN A 59 12.24 6.52 -2.75
C GLN A 59 10.79 6.08 -2.54
N ILE A 60 10.00 6.77 -1.71
CA ILE A 60 8.61 6.42 -1.46
C ILE A 60 7.69 7.15 -2.42
N THR A 61 6.78 6.40 -3.05
CA THR A 61 5.62 6.93 -3.79
C THR A 61 4.36 6.45 -3.09
N TYR A 62 3.39 7.32 -2.86
CA TYR A 62 2.14 6.94 -2.20
C TYR A 62 0.91 7.60 -2.83
N HIS A 63 -0.23 6.94 -2.69
CA HIS A 63 -1.54 7.50 -2.96
C HIS A 63 -2.44 7.23 -1.77
N ALA A 64 -2.99 8.27 -1.16
CA ALA A 64 -3.94 8.19 -0.05
C ALA A 64 -5.26 8.83 -0.48
N VAL A 65 -6.38 8.14 -0.31
CA VAL A 65 -7.71 8.66 -0.69
C VAL A 65 -8.76 8.23 0.34
N ASN A 66 -9.71 9.11 0.66
CA ASN A 66 -10.86 8.77 1.49
C ASN A 66 -12.07 8.30 0.65
N ALA A 67 -13.16 7.90 1.32
CA ALA A 67 -14.39 7.48 0.64
C ALA A 67 -14.98 8.58 -0.27
N GLN A 68 -14.80 9.85 0.11
CA GLN A 68 -15.29 11.03 -0.61
C GLN A 68 -14.46 11.35 -1.86
N GLY A 69 -13.28 10.76 -2.01
CA GLY A 69 -12.37 10.99 -3.14
C GLY A 69 -11.31 12.06 -2.91
N ASP A 70 -11.15 12.55 -1.68
CA ASP A 70 -10.10 13.50 -1.32
C ASP A 70 -8.75 12.78 -1.35
N MET A 71 -8.01 12.97 -2.44
CA MET A 71 -6.71 12.33 -2.66
C MET A 71 -5.55 13.21 -2.19
N ARG A 72 -4.56 12.57 -1.56
CA ARG A 72 -3.23 13.12 -1.25
C ARG A 72 -2.16 12.19 -1.80
N THR A 73 -1.19 12.74 -2.53
CA THR A 73 -0.13 11.96 -3.18
C THR A 73 1.09 12.84 -3.41
N ASN A 74 2.28 12.23 -3.47
CA ASN A 74 3.51 12.88 -3.90
C ASN A 74 3.84 12.66 -5.39
N THR A 75 2.94 11.99 -6.13
CA THR A 75 3.07 11.76 -7.57
C THR A 75 2.61 12.99 -8.36
N GLN A 76 3.48 13.50 -9.24
CA GLN A 76 3.18 14.65 -10.13
C GLN A 76 2.95 14.23 -11.60
N SER A 77 3.13 12.95 -11.90
CA SER A 77 3.07 12.39 -13.25
C SER A 77 1.90 11.42 -13.36
N ASP A 78 1.17 11.48 -14.47
CA ASP A 78 0.12 10.50 -14.78
C ASP A 78 0.68 9.17 -15.30
N ALA A 79 2.00 9.09 -15.54
CA ALA A 79 2.64 7.86 -15.97
C ALA A 79 2.60 6.77 -14.88
N PRO A 80 2.32 5.51 -15.26
CA PRO A 80 2.25 4.41 -14.31
C PRO A 80 3.63 4.04 -13.74
N ASN A 81 3.67 3.66 -12.47
CA ASN A 81 4.85 3.14 -11.80
C ASN A 81 4.89 1.61 -11.92
N ALA A 82 5.84 1.07 -12.69
CA ALA A 82 6.06 -0.38 -12.75
C ALA A 82 6.55 -0.91 -11.40
N VAL A 83 5.83 -1.91 -10.86
CA VAL A 83 6.14 -2.54 -9.56
C VAL A 83 6.52 -4.01 -9.68
N THR A 84 6.23 -4.66 -10.80
CA THR A 84 6.69 -6.02 -11.12
C THR A 84 7.12 -6.07 -12.57
N TRP A 85 8.34 -6.55 -12.85
CA TRP A 85 8.85 -6.71 -14.20
C TRP A 85 9.79 -7.91 -14.34
N GLY A 86 10.03 -8.33 -15.58
CA GLY A 86 10.89 -9.45 -15.90
C GLY A 86 11.72 -9.20 -17.15
N CYS A 87 12.96 -9.68 -17.12
CA CYS A 87 13.90 -9.66 -18.24
C CYS A 87 14.19 -11.10 -18.66
N PHE A 88 13.89 -11.42 -19.91
CA PHE A 88 13.95 -12.80 -20.42
C PHE A 88 14.79 -12.88 -21.70
N PRO A 89 15.47 -14.01 -21.97
CA PRO A 89 16.20 -14.19 -23.22
C PRO A 89 15.29 -14.04 -24.45
N HIS A 90 15.76 -13.28 -25.44
CA HIS A 90 15.06 -13.07 -26.72
C HIS A 90 13.66 -12.43 -26.58
N SER A 91 13.44 -11.64 -25.53
CA SER A 91 12.20 -10.89 -25.32
C SER A 91 12.51 -9.46 -24.88
N GLU A 92 11.60 -8.54 -25.18
CA GLU A 92 11.56 -7.24 -24.50
C GLU A 92 11.23 -7.42 -23.01
N ILE A 93 11.48 -6.37 -22.22
CA ILE A 93 11.10 -6.33 -20.81
C ILE A 93 9.58 -6.39 -20.69
N LEU A 94 9.08 -7.27 -19.82
CA LEU A 94 7.66 -7.40 -19.52
C LEU A 94 7.39 -6.73 -18.16
N GLN A 95 6.34 -5.90 -18.09
CA GLN A 95 5.92 -5.19 -16.88
C GLN A 95 4.43 -5.44 -16.56
N PRO A 96 4.07 -6.62 -16.04
CA PRO A 96 2.67 -7.03 -15.89
C PRO A 96 1.92 -6.29 -14.78
N THR A 97 2.62 -5.63 -13.85
CA THR A 97 1.98 -4.95 -12.71
C THR A 97 2.52 -3.54 -12.55
N ILE A 98 1.58 -2.60 -12.49
CA ILE A 98 1.81 -1.17 -12.35
C ILE A 98 0.94 -0.59 -11.23
N VAL A 99 1.32 0.57 -10.72
CA VAL A 99 0.54 1.40 -9.80
C VAL A 99 0.39 2.79 -10.42
N GLU A 100 -0.84 3.31 -10.43
CA GLU A 100 -1.16 4.65 -10.96
C GLU A 100 -2.38 5.27 -10.26
N SER A 101 -2.48 6.59 -10.29
CA SER A 101 -3.56 7.35 -9.63
C SER A 101 -4.95 7.00 -10.16
N ILE A 102 -5.11 6.85 -11.49
CA ILE A 102 -6.42 6.65 -12.12
C ILE A 102 -6.99 5.29 -11.74
N SER A 103 -6.23 4.22 -11.92
CA SER A 103 -6.65 2.87 -11.51
C SER A 103 -6.91 2.79 -10.00
N PHE A 104 -6.11 3.49 -9.18
CA PHE A 104 -6.34 3.52 -7.73
C PHE A 104 -7.63 4.26 -7.34
N LEU A 105 -7.95 5.38 -7.99
CA LEU A 105 -9.22 6.09 -7.79
C LEU A 105 -10.42 5.26 -8.22
N ALA A 106 -10.29 4.48 -9.29
CA ALA A 106 -11.35 3.56 -9.73
C ALA A 106 -11.53 2.40 -8.75
N TRP A 107 -10.43 1.85 -8.21
CA TRP A 107 -10.46 0.76 -7.24
C TRP A 107 -11.05 1.17 -5.88
N LYS A 108 -10.85 2.42 -5.43
CA LYS A 108 -11.27 2.87 -4.09
C LYS A 108 -12.74 2.54 -3.80
N ASP A 109 -13.62 2.76 -4.78
CA ASP A 109 -15.06 2.65 -4.57
C ASP A 109 -15.45 1.22 -4.21
N GLU A 110 -14.85 0.24 -4.89
CA GLU A 110 -15.03 -1.18 -4.57
C GLU A 110 -14.43 -1.53 -3.21
N ALA A 111 -13.23 -1.05 -2.88
CA ALA A 111 -12.61 -1.29 -1.57
C ALA A 111 -13.49 -0.80 -0.41
N TYR A 112 -14.04 0.41 -0.51
CA TYR A 112 -14.97 0.96 0.48
C TYR A 112 -16.32 0.25 0.49
N GLU A 113 -16.84 -0.16 -0.67
CA GLU A 113 -18.08 -0.94 -0.75
C GLU A 113 -17.94 -2.31 -0.08
N LEU A 114 -16.81 -3.01 -0.29
CA LEU A 114 -16.51 -4.28 0.37
C LEU A 114 -16.47 -4.12 1.90
N GLY A 115 -15.84 -3.06 2.39
CA GLY A 115 -15.84 -2.73 3.81
C GLY A 115 -17.23 -2.47 4.38
N ARG A 116 -18.06 -1.71 3.66
CA ARG A 116 -19.46 -1.46 4.04
C ARG A 116 -20.31 -2.73 4.00
N LYS A 117 -20.11 -3.61 3.00
CA LYS A 117 -20.74 -4.94 2.94
C LYS A 117 -20.37 -5.79 4.13
N TRP A 118 -19.11 -5.77 4.58
CA TRP A 118 -18.71 -6.47 5.80
C TRP A 118 -19.50 -5.98 7.03
N ALA A 119 -19.71 -4.67 7.16
CA ALA A 119 -20.55 -4.13 8.24
C ALA A 119 -22.00 -4.67 8.21
N THR A 120 -22.53 -5.00 7.03
CA THR A 120 -23.91 -5.51 6.91
C THR A 120 -24.13 -6.92 7.47
N VAL A 121 -23.06 -7.66 7.75
CA VAL A 121 -23.14 -8.99 8.37
C VAL A 121 -23.64 -8.92 9.83
N TYR A 122 -23.42 -7.78 10.49
CA TYR A 122 -23.84 -7.55 11.88
C TYR A 122 -25.20 -6.86 11.94
N GLU A 123 -25.93 -6.97 13.06
CA GLU A 123 -27.22 -6.31 13.24
C GLU A 123 -27.14 -4.76 13.12
N PRO A 124 -28.18 -4.08 12.59
CA PRO A 124 -28.19 -2.63 12.34
C PRO A 124 -27.74 -1.74 13.50
N SER A 125 -28.17 -2.05 14.72
CA SER A 125 -27.85 -1.27 15.93
C SER A 125 -26.69 -1.82 16.74
N SER A 126 -25.98 -2.82 16.21
CA SER A 126 -24.90 -3.47 16.95
C SER A 126 -23.65 -2.58 17.05
N PRO A 127 -22.91 -2.65 18.16
CA PRO A 127 -21.63 -1.96 18.29
C PRO A 127 -20.65 -2.30 17.14
N SER A 128 -20.64 -3.56 16.69
CA SER A 128 -19.78 -4.02 15.59
C SER A 128 -20.10 -3.36 14.26
N ARG A 129 -21.39 -3.23 13.91
CA ARG A 129 -21.77 -2.54 12.67
C ARG A 129 -21.37 -1.07 12.72
N ASN A 130 -21.67 -0.39 13.83
CA ASN A 130 -21.33 1.03 14.01
C ASN A 130 -19.82 1.28 13.90
N LEU A 131 -19.00 0.37 14.48
CA LEU A 131 -17.55 0.44 14.38
C LEU A 131 -17.07 0.32 12.92
N LEU A 132 -17.54 -0.70 12.19
CA LEU A 132 -17.12 -0.92 10.81
C LEU A 132 -17.59 0.18 9.87
N GLN A 133 -18.83 0.67 10.04
CA GLN A 133 -19.33 1.82 9.28
C GLN A 133 -18.49 3.05 9.55
N GLY A 134 -18.27 3.40 10.82
CA GLY A 134 -17.43 4.55 11.18
C GLY A 134 -16.02 4.45 10.61
N LEU A 135 -15.43 3.24 10.58
CA LEU A 135 -14.13 2.99 9.97
C LEU A 135 -14.16 3.27 8.46
N PHE A 136 -15.02 2.60 7.70
CA PHE A 136 -15.03 2.74 6.24
C PHE A 136 -15.61 4.07 5.74
N ASP A 137 -16.33 4.81 6.58
CA ASP A 137 -16.84 6.14 6.22
C ASP A 137 -15.79 7.24 6.42
N SER A 138 -14.79 7.02 7.30
CA SER A 138 -13.82 8.05 7.68
C SER A 138 -12.36 7.73 7.32
N TRP A 139 -11.95 6.46 7.32
CA TRP A 139 -10.54 6.09 7.13
C TRP A 139 -10.06 6.32 5.70
N PHE A 140 -8.76 6.55 5.55
CA PHE A 140 -8.10 6.67 4.24
C PHE A 140 -7.59 5.31 3.78
N LEU A 141 -7.83 4.98 2.50
CA LEU A 141 -7.15 3.93 1.79
C LEU A 141 -5.82 4.48 1.27
N ILE A 142 -4.71 3.83 1.62
CA ILE A 142 -3.37 4.23 1.23
C ILE A 142 -2.70 3.07 0.51
N ASN A 143 -2.14 3.34 -0.66
CA ASN A 143 -1.10 2.49 -1.25
C ASN A 143 0.26 3.20 -1.16
N VAL A 144 1.32 2.40 -1.04
CA VAL A 144 2.69 2.89 -0.95
C VAL A 144 3.65 1.93 -1.65
N VAL A 145 4.58 2.49 -2.41
CA VAL A 145 5.64 1.79 -3.13
C VAL A 145 6.99 2.30 -2.64
N HIS A 146 7.91 1.39 -2.32
CA HIS A 146 9.33 1.74 -2.17
C HIS A 146 10.06 1.44 -3.49
N ASN A 147 10.59 2.49 -4.13
CA ASN A 147 11.12 2.41 -5.48
C ASN A 147 12.51 1.76 -5.58
N ASP A 148 13.29 1.78 -4.51
CA ASP A 148 14.55 1.03 -4.43
C ASP A 148 14.26 -0.43 -4.04
N PHE A 149 14.06 -1.26 -5.06
CA PHE A 149 13.78 -2.69 -4.95
C PHE A 149 14.95 -3.50 -4.36
N LYS A 150 16.14 -2.90 -4.24
CA LYS A 150 17.31 -3.55 -3.62
C LYS A 150 17.28 -3.50 -2.10
N GLN A 151 16.35 -2.73 -1.53
CA GLN A 151 16.18 -2.60 -0.08
C GLN A 151 14.86 -3.24 0.36
N PRO A 152 14.82 -4.56 0.62
CA PRO A 152 13.57 -5.28 0.87
C PRO A 152 12.82 -4.80 2.12
N ASP A 153 13.54 -4.37 3.15
CA ASP A 153 12.94 -3.97 4.43
C ASP A 153 12.64 -2.47 4.52
N ALA A 154 13.04 -1.67 3.53
CA ALA A 154 13.00 -0.21 3.65
C ALA A 154 11.57 0.35 3.74
N ILE A 155 10.59 -0.32 3.12
CA ILE A 155 9.18 0.06 3.25
C ILE A 155 8.69 -0.05 4.70
N PHE A 156 9.15 -1.05 5.45
CA PHE A 156 8.70 -1.33 6.82
C PHE A 156 9.30 -0.36 7.85
N LYS A 157 10.50 0.15 7.61
CA LYS A 157 11.18 1.10 8.51
C LYS A 157 10.32 2.32 8.84
N VAL A 158 9.51 2.79 7.88
CA VAL A 158 8.57 3.91 8.09
C VAL A 158 7.46 3.51 9.07
N PHE A 159 6.87 2.33 8.93
CA PHE A 159 5.83 1.85 9.82
C PHE A 159 6.35 1.49 11.21
N GLU A 160 7.63 1.13 11.33
CA GLU A 160 8.30 0.91 12.60
C GLU A 160 8.54 2.20 13.37
N SER A 161 9.01 3.26 12.71
CA SER A 161 9.23 4.56 13.36
C SER A 161 7.91 5.15 13.89
N LEU A 162 6.84 5.07 13.08
CA LEU A 162 5.48 5.48 13.47
C LEU A 162 4.95 4.73 14.70
N GLY A 163 5.38 3.47 14.89
CA GLY A 163 5.02 2.66 16.06
C GLY A 163 5.87 2.93 17.30
N ALA A 164 7.03 3.56 17.15
CA ALA A 164 7.91 3.93 18.26
C ALA A 164 7.55 5.30 18.85
N GLU A 165 7.22 6.28 18.00
CA GLU A 165 6.85 7.64 18.41
C GLU A 165 5.54 7.67 19.22
N THR A 166 4.56 6.83 18.86
CA THR A 166 3.28 6.69 19.58
C THR A 166 3.41 6.12 21.00
N ASN A 167 4.51 5.44 21.32
CA ASN A 167 4.77 4.93 22.68
C ASN A 167 5.57 5.92 23.56
N GLY A 168 6.07 7.02 22.99
CA GLY A 168 6.94 7.98 23.66
C GLY A 168 6.24 9.13 24.39
N THR A 169 4.92 9.29 24.23
CA THR A 169 4.17 10.48 24.73
C THR A 169 3.36 10.27 26.02
N ASN A 170 3.39 9.08 26.64
CA ASN A 170 2.70 8.81 27.91
C ASN A 170 3.61 8.96 29.14
N GLY A 171 4.23 10.12 29.31
CA GLY A 171 5.07 10.32 30.49
C GLY A 171 5.47 11.76 30.75
N HIS A 172 4.53 12.64 31.08
CA HIS A 172 4.77 13.75 32.00
C HIS A 172 3.50 14.06 32.80
N ALA A 173 3.57 13.72 34.09
CA ALA A 173 2.71 14.23 35.14
C ALA A 173 3.16 15.65 35.55
#